data_AF-A0AAV4YTC4-F1
#
_entry.id   AF-A0AAV4YTC4-F1
#
_cell.length_a   1.000
_cell.length_b   1.000
_cell.length_c   1.000
_cell.angle_alpha   90.00
_cell.angle_beta   90.00
_cell.angle_gamma   90.00
#
_symmetry.space_group_name_H-M   'P 1'
#
loop_
_entity.id
_entity.type
_entity.pdbx_description
1 polymer ?
#
loop_
_entity_poly.entity_id
_entity_poly.type
_entity_poly.pdbx_seq_one_letter_code
_entity_poly.pdbx_strand_id
1 'polypeptide(L)'
;MLPYNSNKTYVRFQPIFLHKNIEKLKDKGLFPKHGNLENNTIYLYEFNIRNHVVNFDLKIGAGEQEVRERLFEIYRKHKSFFNRVDKNLQPKWHQSFQKLILSENDIGDFIESGDTEKLRKILTEKFRELIEQDLPKYIQILESELL
;
A
#
# COMPACT_ATOMS: atom_id res chain seq x y z
N MET A 1 31.03 15.06 -10.28
CA MET A 1 29.60 15.46 -10.18
C MET A 1 28.77 14.19 -10.20
N LEU A 2 27.93 13.96 -9.20
CA LEU A 2 26.93 12.88 -9.25
C LEU A 2 25.65 13.44 -9.89
N PRO A 3 25.03 12.73 -10.83
CA PRO A 3 23.82 13.20 -11.49
C PRO A 3 22.66 13.34 -10.50
N TYR A 4 21.92 14.44 -10.63
CA TYR A 4 20.71 14.75 -9.88
C TYR A 4 19.51 14.02 -10.51
N ASN A 5 19.30 12.76 -10.13
CA ASN A 5 18.08 12.04 -10.45
C ASN A 5 17.14 12.00 -9.24
N SER A 6 15.83 11.78 -9.48
CA SER A 6 14.87 11.54 -8.41
C SER A 6 15.32 10.35 -7.57
N ASN A 7 15.63 10.56 -6.28
CA ASN A 7 15.98 9.51 -5.31
C ASN A 7 14.78 8.62 -4.90
N LYS A 8 13.71 8.64 -5.70
CA LYS A 8 12.42 8.03 -5.40
C LYS A 8 11.75 7.54 -6.68
N THR A 9 11.32 6.29 -6.64
CA THR A 9 10.50 5.64 -7.67
C THR A 9 9.29 5.02 -7.01
N TYR A 10 8.13 5.13 -7.66
CA TYR A 10 6.89 4.50 -7.19
C TYR A 10 6.42 3.47 -8.21
N VAL A 11 6.18 2.24 -7.76
CA VAL A 11 5.53 1.20 -8.57
C VAL A 11 4.17 0.94 -7.98
N ARG A 12 3.11 1.19 -8.76
CA ARG A 12 1.72 1.11 -8.32
C ARG A 12 0.99 -0.04 -8.99
N PHE A 13 0.05 -0.62 -8.27
CA PHE A 13 -0.85 -1.63 -8.81
C PHE A 13 -2.22 -1.55 -8.12
N GLN A 14 -3.17 -2.28 -8.67
CA GLN A 14 -4.50 -2.44 -8.11
C GLN A 14 -4.81 -3.94 -7.98
N PRO A 15 -5.19 -4.43 -6.80
CA PRO A 15 -5.64 -5.82 -6.66
C PRO A 15 -6.88 -6.08 -7.49
N ILE A 16 -6.95 -7.25 -8.13
CA ILE A 16 -8.13 -7.68 -8.91
C ILE A 16 -9.43 -7.65 -8.08
N PHE A 17 -9.32 -7.77 -6.75
CA PHE A 17 -10.42 -7.61 -5.82
C PHE A 17 -11.20 -6.30 -6.04
N LEU A 18 -10.51 -5.17 -6.21
CA LEU A 18 -11.15 -3.87 -6.40
C LEU A 18 -11.98 -3.85 -7.69
N HIS A 19 -11.43 -4.38 -8.78
CA HIS A 19 -12.11 -4.44 -10.06
C HIS A 19 -13.35 -5.35 -10.00
N LYS A 20 -13.25 -6.50 -9.32
CA LYS A 20 -14.36 -7.46 -9.18
C LYS A 20 -15.50 -6.93 -8.31
N ASN A 21 -15.21 -6.02 -7.38
CA ASN A 21 -16.19 -5.56 -6.38
C ASN A 21 -16.52 -4.06 -6.48
N ILE A 22 -16.15 -3.40 -7.58
CA ILE A 22 -16.25 -1.94 -7.68
C ILE A 22 -17.67 -1.41 -7.46
N GLU A 23 -18.70 -2.08 -7.99
CA GLU A 23 -20.09 -1.66 -7.80
C GLU A 23 -20.55 -1.81 -6.35
N LYS A 24 -20.21 -2.92 -5.69
CA LYS A 24 -20.49 -3.11 -4.25
C LYS A 24 -19.78 -2.08 -3.38
N LEU A 25 -18.53 -1.74 -3.72
CA LEU A 25 -17.77 -0.71 -3.03
C LEU A 25 -18.45 0.66 -3.16
N LYS A 26 -18.99 0.99 -4.34
CA LYS A 26 -19.79 2.22 -4.54
C LYS A 26 -21.08 2.20 -3.72
N ASP A 27 -21.82 1.09 -3.74
CA ASP A 27 -23.10 0.96 -3.02
C ASP A 27 -22.92 1.12 -1.51
N LYS A 28 -21.80 0.63 -0.97
CA LYS A 28 -21.45 0.77 0.46
C LYS A 28 -20.79 2.13 0.79
N GLY A 29 -20.58 3.00 -0.19
CA GLY A 29 -19.89 4.29 0.00
C GLY A 29 -18.40 4.13 0.34
N LEU A 30 -17.79 3.00 -0.02
CA LEU A 30 -16.36 2.72 0.11
C LEU A 30 -15.59 3.03 -1.19
N PHE A 31 -16.27 3.56 -2.19
CA PHE A 31 -15.69 4.11 -3.39
C PHE A 31 -16.59 5.24 -3.93
N PRO A 32 -16.03 6.27 -4.59
CA PRO A 32 -16.83 7.34 -5.20
C PRO A 32 -17.90 6.82 -6.16
N LYS A 33 -19.14 7.27 -5.99
CA LYS A 33 -20.32 6.74 -6.74
C LYS A 33 -20.15 6.84 -8.26
N HIS A 34 -19.55 7.93 -8.73
CA HIS A 34 -19.30 8.18 -10.16
C HIS A 34 -17.82 7.97 -10.55
N GLY A 35 -17.01 7.43 -9.65
CA GLY A 35 -15.60 7.17 -9.90
C GLY A 35 -15.36 5.93 -10.77
N ASN A 36 -14.17 5.87 -11.37
CA ASN A 36 -13.60 4.66 -11.97
C ASN A 36 -12.24 4.35 -11.32
N LEU A 37 -11.76 3.12 -11.46
CA LEU A 37 -10.48 2.71 -10.86
C LEU A 37 -9.25 3.25 -11.60
N GLU A 38 -9.34 3.53 -12.90
CA GLU A 38 -8.18 3.82 -13.76
C GLU A 38 -7.31 4.98 -13.26
N ASN A 39 -7.94 6.03 -12.71
CA ASN A 39 -7.24 7.23 -12.23
C ASN A 39 -7.52 7.55 -10.76
N ASN A 40 -8.12 6.61 -10.02
CA ASN A 40 -8.52 6.85 -8.65
C ASN A 40 -7.47 6.32 -7.67
N THR A 41 -7.16 7.14 -6.68
CA THR A 41 -6.12 6.85 -5.69
C THR A 41 -6.67 6.58 -4.29
N ILE A 42 -7.99 6.48 -4.15
CA ILE A 42 -8.66 6.23 -2.86
C ILE A 42 -8.10 4.97 -2.19
N TYR A 43 -7.78 3.95 -3.00
CA TYR A 43 -7.00 2.79 -2.61
C TYR A 43 -5.66 2.84 -3.35
N LEU A 44 -4.60 3.27 -2.67
CA LEU A 44 -3.26 3.33 -3.26
C LEU A 44 -2.40 2.19 -2.72
N TYR A 45 -1.95 1.31 -3.61
CA TYR A 45 -0.97 0.26 -3.35
C TYR A 45 0.29 0.64 -4.09
N GLU A 46 1.39 0.86 -3.37
CA GLU A 46 2.63 1.26 -4.02
C GLU A 46 3.87 0.71 -3.33
N PHE A 47 4.85 0.30 -4.14
CA PHE A 47 6.23 0.21 -3.68
C PHE A 47 6.87 1.59 -3.77
N ASN A 48 7.28 2.12 -2.62
CA ASN A 48 8.04 3.35 -2.46
C ASN A 48 9.52 2.97 -2.38
N ILE A 49 10.20 3.08 -3.52
CA ILE A 49 11.59 2.70 -3.72
C ILE A 49 12.44 3.95 -3.58
N ARG A 50 13.39 3.90 -2.65
CA ARG A 50 14.40 4.94 -2.42
C ARG A 50 15.78 4.31 -2.41
N ASN A 51 16.82 5.13 -2.49
CA ASN A 51 18.19 4.67 -2.59
C ASN A 51 18.60 3.68 -1.47
N HIS A 52 18.05 3.84 -0.27
CA HIS A 52 18.39 3.05 0.92
C HIS A 52 17.21 2.26 1.49
N VAL A 53 16.04 2.26 0.86
CA VAL A 53 14.89 1.53 1.41
C VAL A 53 13.86 1.22 0.35
N VAL A 54 13.24 0.05 0.45
CA VAL A 54 12.04 -0.30 -0.30
C VAL A 54 10.94 -0.62 0.70
N ASN A 55 9.85 0.15 0.63
CA ASN A 55 8.65 -0.12 1.40
C ASN A 55 7.49 -0.42 0.46
N PHE A 56 6.60 -1.30 0.89
CA PHE A 56 5.26 -1.36 0.38
C PHE A 56 4.33 -0.51 1.27
N ASP A 57 3.58 0.38 0.63
CA ASP A 57 2.67 1.33 1.25
C ASP A 57 1.23 1.04 0.81
N LEU A 58 0.31 0.96 1.77
CA LEU A 58 -1.13 1.17 1.52
C LEU A 58 -1.52 2.55 2.03
N LYS A 59 -2.24 3.30 1.20
CA LYS A 59 -2.71 4.65 1.55
C LYS A 59 -4.17 4.84 1.18
N ILE A 60 -4.88 5.63 2.00
CA ILE A 60 -6.10 6.33 1.57
C ILE A 60 -5.63 7.58 0.81
N GLY A 61 -5.84 7.59 -0.50
CA GLY A 61 -5.48 8.73 -1.32
C GLY A 61 -6.55 9.81 -1.41
N ALA A 62 -6.33 10.74 -2.34
CA ALA A 62 -7.24 11.83 -2.59
C ALA A 62 -8.52 11.32 -3.26
N GLY A 63 -9.66 11.90 -2.88
CA GLY A 63 -10.99 11.52 -3.35
C GLY A 63 -12.07 12.22 -2.52
N GLU A 64 -13.32 11.82 -2.74
CA GLU A 64 -14.49 12.31 -2.00
C GLU A 64 -14.29 12.12 -0.48
N GLN A 65 -14.48 13.20 0.29
CA GLN A 65 -14.14 13.22 1.72
C GLN A 65 -14.92 12.17 2.52
N GLU A 66 -16.21 12.00 2.23
CA GLU A 66 -17.06 11.02 2.93
C GLU A 66 -16.54 9.58 2.75
N VAL A 67 -16.11 9.21 1.54
CA VAL A 67 -15.52 7.89 1.27
C VAL A 67 -14.23 7.72 2.06
N ARG A 68 -13.39 8.76 2.11
CA ARG A 68 -12.12 8.73 2.84
C ARG A 68 -12.32 8.56 4.33
N GLU A 69 -13.31 9.24 4.90
CA GLU A 69 -13.67 9.14 6.32
C GLU A 69 -14.19 7.74 6.67
N ARG A 70 -15.05 7.17 5.82
CA ARG A 70 -15.52 5.78 6.00
C ARG A 70 -14.36 4.78 6.00
N LEU A 71 -13.45 4.88 5.03
CA LEU A 71 -12.26 4.02 4.97
C LEU A 71 -11.34 4.22 6.18
N PHE A 72 -11.15 5.47 6.60
CA PHE A 72 -10.36 5.78 7.78
C PHE A 72 -10.93 5.12 9.04
N GLU A 73 -12.24 5.18 9.25
CA GLU A 73 -12.88 4.57 10.40
C GLU A 73 -12.81 3.04 10.37
N ILE A 74 -12.95 2.40 9.21
CA ILE A 74 -12.70 0.96 9.06
C ILE A 74 -11.26 0.65 9.45
N TYR A 75 -10.29 1.34 8.85
CA TYR A 75 -8.87 1.05 9.09
C TYR A 75 -8.47 1.31 10.54
N ARG A 76 -9.07 2.32 11.18
CA ARG A 76 -8.89 2.65 12.59
C ARG A 76 -9.47 1.61 13.54
N LYS A 77 -10.50 0.84 13.14
CA LYS A 77 -11.01 -0.30 13.93
C LYS A 77 -10.07 -1.51 13.83
N HIS A 78 -9.37 -1.66 12.71
CA HIS A 78 -8.47 -2.78 12.42
C HIS A 78 -6.98 -2.44 12.59
N LYS A 79 -6.61 -1.71 13.67
CA LYS A 79 -5.22 -1.24 13.90
C LYS A 79 -4.17 -2.35 14.03
N SER A 80 -4.58 -3.57 14.41
CA SER A 80 -3.68 -4.71 14.47
C SER A 80 -3.09 -5.04 13.09
N PHE A 81 -3.84 -4.75 12.02
CA PHE A 81 -3.36 -4.82 10.65
C PHE A 81 -2.85 -3.46 10.17
N PHE A 82 -3.69 -2.41 10.25
CA PHE A 82 -3.35 -1.08 9.75
C PHE A 82 -2.44 -0.30 10.71
N ASN A 83 -1.17 -0.72 10.73
CA ASN A 83 -0.13 -0.27 11.65
C ASN A 83 0.33 1.20 11.47
N ARG A 84 -0.18 1.92 10.46
CA ARG A 84 0.18 3.32 10.20
C ARG A 84 -0.99 4.31 10.32
N VAL A 85 -2.18 3.85 10.71
CA VAL A 85 -3.33 4.73 10.88
C VAL A 85 -3.13 5.65 12.09
N ASP A 86 -2.99 6.94 11.81
CA ASP A 86 -2.82 8.00 12.81
C ASP A 86 -4.16 8.35 13.48
N LYS A 87 -4.14 9.23 14.49
CA LYS A 87 -5.34 9.75 15.16
C LYS A 87 -6.26 10.53 14.21
N ASN A 88 -5.68 11.23 13.23
CA ASN A 88 -6.42 12.10 12.32
C ASN A 88 -6.20 11.70 10.86
N LEU A 89 -7.29 11.73 10.08
CA LEU A 89 -7.24 11.55 8.63
C LEU A 89 -6.44 12.70 7.98
N GLN A 90 -5.49 12.36 7.11
CA GLN A 90 -4.63 13.35 6.46
C GLN A 90 -5.31 13.90 5.20
N PRO A 91 -5.16 15.20 4.86
CA PRO A 91 -5.94 15.83 3.78
C PRO A 91 -5.71 15.27 2.38
N LYS A 92 -4.59 14.60 2.10
CA LYS A 92 -4.26 14.10 0.74
C LYS A 92 -3.86 12.64 0.69
N TRP A 93 -2.87 12.26 1.49
CA TRP A 93 -2.37 10.90 1.54
C TRP A 93 -2.33 10.46 2.99
N HIS A 94 -3.14 9.48 3.36
CA HIS A 94 -3.12 8.91 4.69
C HIS A 94 -2.56 7.49 4.61
N GLN A 95 -1.34 7.31 5.13
CA GLN A 95 -0.73 5.99 5.22
C GLN A 95 -1.54 5.12 6.18
N SER A 96 -1.99 3.94 5.74
CA SER A 96 -2.76 3.03 6.59
C SER A 96 -1.97 1.78 6.97
N PHE A 97 -1.15 1.27 6.06
CA PHE A 97 -0.27 0.12 6.31
C PHE A 97 1.08 0.31 5.64
N GLN A 98 2.13 -0.17 6.27
CA GLN A 98 3.45 -0.23 5.65
C GLN A 98 4.15 -1.54 5.98
N LYS A 99 4.79 -2.14 4.97
CA LYS A 99 5.69 -3.29 5.10
C LYS A 99 7.06 -2.94 4.53
N LEU A 100 8.10 -3.17 5.33
CA LEU A 100 9.48 -3.06 4.88
C LEU A 100 9.82 -4.26 3.98
N ILE A 101 10.32 -3.98 2.77
CA ILE A 101 10.70 -5.00 1.78
C ILE A 101 12.22 -5.13 1.73
N LEU A 102 12.93 -3.99 1.69
CA LEU A 102 14.39 -3.93 1.84
C LEU A 102 14.76 -2.78 2.76
N SER A 103 15.60 -3.07 3.74
CA SER A 103 16.20 -2.09 4.63
C SER A 103 17.46 -1.46 4.03
N GLU A 104 17.95 -0.40 4.69
CA GLU A 104 19.23 0.21 4.37
C GLU A 104 20.38 -0.77 4.57
N ASN A 105 20.31 -1.61 5.60
CA ASN A 105 21.32 -2.64 5.85
C ASN A 105 21.32 -3.70 4.75
N ASP A 106 20.16 -4.17 4.28
CA ASP A 106 20.09 -5.16 3.19
C ASP A 106 20.73 -4.62 1.90
N ILE A 107 20.51 -3.34 1.61
CA ILE A 107 21.08 -2.65 0.45
C ILE A 107 22.58 -2.41 0.64
N GLY A 108 23.00 -1.98 1.84
CA GLY A 108 24.41 -1.78 2.19
C GLY A 108 25.21 -3.08 2.06
N ASP A 109 24.72 -4.17 2.67
CA ASP A 109 25.28 -5.51 2.55
C ASP A 109 25.46 -5.92 1.08
N PHE A 110 24.45 -5.65 0.24
CA PHE A 110 24.54 -5.95 -1.19
C PHE A 110 25.58 -5.09 -1.91
N ILE A 111 25.66 -3.79 -1.63
CA ILE A 111 26.65 -2.89 -2.24
C ILE A 111 28.08 -3.33 -1.88
N GLU A 112 28.30 -3.77 -0.63
CA GLU A 112 29.61 -4.21 -0.15
C GLU A 112 30.00 -5.59 -0.69
N SER A 113 29.07 -6.56 -0.67
CA SER A 113 29.36 -7.96 -0.99
C SER A 113 29.14 -8.33 -2.46
N GLY A 114 28.28 -7.61 -3.17
CA GLY A 114 27.78 -7.99 -4.50
C GLY A 114 26.90 -9.24 -4.50
N ASP A 115 26.46 -9.75 -3.34
CA ASP A 115 25.69 -10.99 -3.24
C ASP A 115 24.23 -10.82 -3.70
N THR A 116 24.04 -10.96 -5.00
CA THR A 116 22.72 -10.90 -5.64
C THR A 116 21.77 -12.01 -5.18
N GLU A 117 22.29 -13.17 -4.74
CA GLU A 117 21.46 -14.31 -4.38
C GLU A 117 20.87 -14.13 -2.98
N LYS A 118 21.65 -13.62 -2.02
CA LYS A 118 21.14 -13.21 -0.70
C LYS A 118 20.03 -12.16 -0.86
N LEU A 119 20.28 -11.12 -1.66
CA LEU A 119 19.29 -10.06 -1.90
C LEU A 119 18.00 -10.63 -2.55
N ARG A 120 18.14 -11.51 -3.55
CA ARG A 120 17.01 -12.16 -4.21
C ARG A 120 16.17 -12.98 -3.24
N LYS A 121 16.79 -13.70 -2.31
CA LYS A 121 16.07 -14.48 -1.28
C LYS A 121 15.23 -13.58 -0.37
N ILE A 122 15.82 -12.50 0.16
CA ILE A 122 15.12 -11.53 1.02
C ILE A 122 13.92 -10.92 0.27
N LEU A 123 14.14 -10.44 -0.96
CA LEU A 123 13.08 -9.88 -1.79
C LEU A 123 11.94 -10.88 -2.04
N THR A 124 12.29 -12.12 -2.41
CA THR A 124 11.31 -13.17 -2.72
C THR A 124 10.47 -13.51 -1.50
N GLU A 125 11.10 -13.66 -0.34
CA GLU A 125 10.42 -13.96 0.92
C GLU A 125 9.48 -12.83 1.32
N LYS A 126 9.96 -11.59 1.37
CA LYS A 126 9.15 -10.43 1.77
C LYS A 126 8.01 -10.14 0.81
N PHE A 127 8.24 -10.34 -0.49
CA PHE A 127 7.20 -10.21 -1.49
C PHE A 127 6.14 -11.32 -1.36
N ARG A 128 6.55 -12.57 -1.12
CA ARG A 128 5.60 -13.67 -0.86
C ARG A 128 4.77 -13.41 0.39
N GLU A 129 5.39 -13.01 1.50
CA GLU A 129 4.63 -12.64 2.70
C GLU A 129 3.59 -11.55 2.40
N LEU A 130 3.96 -10.52 1.63
CA LEU A 130 3.05 -9.45 1.23
C LEU A 130 1.85 -9.98 0.44
N ILE A 131 2.11 -10.77 -0.60
CA ILE A 131 1.08 -11.24 -1.54
C ILE A 131 0.22 -12.35 -0.95
N GLU A 132 0.82 -13.29 -0.22
CA GLU A 132 0.18 -14.52 0.24
C GLU A 132 -0.41 -14.38 1.65
N GLN A 133 0.00 -13.38 2.43
CA GLN A 133 -0.46 -13.20 3.81
C GLN A 133 -1.07 -11.82 4.06
N ASP A 134 -0.37 -10.74 3.74
CA ASP A 134 -0.81 -9.40 4.13
C ASP A 134 -1.95 -8.86 3.27
N LEU A 135 -1.84 -8.97 1.93
CA LEU A 135 -2.92 -8.53 1.03
C LEU A 135 -4.23 -9.33 1.21
N PRO A 136 -4.22 -10.66 1.41
CA PRO A 136 -5.43 -11.41 1.73
C PRO A 136 -6.12 -10.94 3.02
N LYS A 137 -5.35 -10.63 4.09
CA LYS A 137 -5.93 -10.08 5.33
C LYS A 137 -6.61 -8.73 5.09
N TYR A 138 -5.96 -7.85 4.33
CA TYR A 138 -6.56 -6.59 3.91
C TYR A 138 -7.87 -6.81 3.14
N ILE A 139 -7.88 -7.72 2.17
CA ILE A 139 -9.06 -8.04 1.35
C ILE A 139 -10.18 -8.55 2.24
N GLN A 140 -9.91 -9.47 3.17
CA GLN A 140 -10.91 -9.99 4.10
C GLN A 140 -11.57 -8.91 4.96
N ILE A 141 -10.79 -7.91 5.40
CA ILE A 141 -11.35 -6.76 6.14
C ILE A 141 -12.35 -6.01 5.25
N LEU A 142 -11.97 -5.68 4.01
CA LEU A 142 -12.89 -5.00 3.09
C LEU A 142 -14.11 -5.87 2.73
N GLU A 143 -13.93 -7.16 2.49
CA GLU A 143 -15.03 -8.08 2.17
C GLU A 143 -16.07 -8.12 3.29
N SER A 144 -15.64 -8.07 4.55
CA SER A 144 -16.56 -8.07 5.70
C SER A 144 -17.47 -6.84 5.74
N GLU A 145 -17.02 -5.70 5.20
CA GLU A 145 -17.78 -4.45 5.09
C GLU A 145 -18.72 -4.45 3.85
N LEU A 146 -18.53 -5.40 2.93
CA LEU A 146 -19.35 -5.56 1.72
C LEU A 146 -20.54 -6.51 1.89
N LEU A 147 -20.58 -7.29 2.98
CA LEU A 147 -21.72 -8.13 3.36
C LEU A 147 -22.92 -7.28 3.77
#